data_AF-A0A7Z9PM26-F1
#
_entry.id   AF-A0A7Z9PM26-F1
#
_cell.length_a   1.000
_cell.length_b   1.000
_cell.length_c   1.000
_cell.angle_alpha   90.00
_cell.angle_beta   90.00
_cell.angle_gamma   90.00
#
_symmetry.space_group_name_H-M   'P 1'
#
loop_
_entity.id
_entity.type
_entity.pdbx_description
1 polymer ?
#
loop_
_entity_poly.entity_id
_entity_poly.type
_entity_poly.pdbx_seq_one_letter_code
_entity_poly.pdbx_strand_id
1 'polypeptide(L)'
;MNGTFPQQIARIIQVLFHVPPDYTYLGGFLDECKISGISGFSNNLVNTYFSYYTNYELAEKISSNLLFPNDDLQNICTSYLTNQFDLRTDRGAVILESLNLLSALGSNSLFWETANLFNAAVESSLSYSVNPDNSTTDFMSCIRHSQSGIYEYRYGKDVELGTVLYDPAI
;
A
#
# COMPACT_ATOMS: atom_id res chain seq x y z
N MET A 1 14.21 12.49 -4.69
CA MET A 1 13.67 12.46 -6.07
C MET A 1 12.32 11.76 -6.02
N ASN A 2 11.30 12.27 -6.70
CA ASN A 2 10.03 11.56 -6.82
C ASN A 2 10.23 10.32 -7.72
N GLY A 3 9.71 9.16 -7.31
CA GLY A 3 9.87 7.90 -8.06
C GLY A 3 9.19 7.93 -9.44
N THR A 4 9.42 6.92 -10.27
CA THR A 4 8.70 6.78 -11.55
C THR A 4 7.21 6.46 -11.28
N PHE A 5 6.32 6.63 -12.28
CA PHE A 5 4.91 6.23 -12.12
C PHE A 5 4.75 4.76 -11.68
N PRO A 6 5.43 3.77 -12.29
CA PRO A 6 5.36 2.39 -11.80
C PRO A 6 5.74 2.25 -10.32
N GLN A 7 6.80 2.94 -9.88
CA GLN A 7 7.22 2.89 -8.49
C GLN A 7 6.21 3.54 -7.54
N GLN A 8 5.63 4.68 -7.94
CA GLN A 8 4.59 5.36 -7.14
C GLN A 8 3.28 4.55 -7.08
N ILE A 9 2.90 3.87 -8.16
CA ILE A 9 1.79 2.92 -8.17
C ILE A 9 2.09 1.78 -7.19
N ALA A 10 3.26 1.14 -7.30
CA ALA A 10 3.66 0.06 -6.40
C ALA A 10 3.65 0.49 -4.93
N ARG A 11 4.10 1.72 -4.60
CA ARG A 11 4.01 2.30 -3.25
C ARG A 11 2.58 2.32 -2.72
N ILE A 12 1.65 2.89 -3.49
CA ILE A 12 0.24 3.02 -3.06
C ILE A 12 -0.39 1.63 -2.92
N ILE A 13 -0.22 0.75 -3.90
CA ILE A 13 -0.82 -0.57 -3.90
C ILE A 13 -0.28 -1.43 -2.74
N GLN A 14 1.04 -1.39 -2.50
CA GLN A 14 1.67 -2.09 -1.38
C GLN A 14 1.07 -1.68 -0.04
N VAL A 15 0.82 -0.39 0.17
CA VAL A 15 0.40 0.09 1.50
C VAL A 15 -1.12 0.05 1.69
N LEU A 16 -1.91 0.12 0.61
CA LEU A 16 -3.36 -0.05 0.69
C LEU A 16 -3.78 -1.52 0.76
N PHE A 17 -3.11 -2.39 -0.01
CA PHE A 17 -3.57 -3.76 -0.25
C PHE A 17 -2.57 -4.85 0.16
N HIS A 18 -1.33 -4.50 0.53
CA HIS A 18 -0.27 -5.45 0.91
C HIS A 18 0.01 -6.53 -0.13
N VAL A 19 -0.17 -6.21 -1.41
CA VAL A 19 0.10 -7.12 -2.53
C VAL A 19 0.73 -6.36 -3.69
N PRO A 20 1.54 -7.01 -4.54
CA PRO A 20 1.98 -6.39 -5.78
C PRO A 20 0.85 -6.37 -6.82
N PRO A 21 0.73 -5.32 -7.66
CA PRO A 21 -0.14 -5.40 -8.82
C PRO A 21 0.44 -6.37 -9.86
N ASP A 22 -0.43 -7.11 -10.52
CA ASP A 22 -0.10 -8.03 -11.60
C ASP A 22 0.28 -7.22 -12.85
N TYR A 23 0.94 -7.84 -13.84
CA TYR A 23 1.36 -7.14 -15.06
C TYR A 23 0.24 -6.41 -15.80
N THR A 24 -0.91 -7.07 -15.94
CA THR A 24 -2.10 -6.48 -16.58
C THR A 24 -2.64 -5.30 -15.77
N TYR A 25 -2.68 -5.41 -14.44
CA TYR A 25 -3.17 -4.34 -13.57
C TYR A 25 -2.22 -3.15 -13.54
N LEU A 26 -0.90 -3.37 -13.48
CA LEU A 26 0.08 -2.29 -13.59
C LEU A 26 -0.09 -1.54 -14.91
N GLY A 27 -0.30 -2.25 -16.03
CA GLY A 27 -0.60 -1.63 -17.32
C GLY A 27 -1.82 -0.71 -17.27
N GLY A 28 -2.94 -1.21 -16.71
CA GLY A 28 -4.17 -0.42 -16.54
C GLY A 28 -3.98 0.81 -15.63
N PHE A 29 -3.27 0.66 -14.51
CA PHE A 29 -2.97 1.76 -13.59
C PHE A 29 -2.06 2.81 -14.22
N LEU A 30 -1.10 2.40 -15.06
CA LEU A 30 -0.27 3.34 -15.81
C LEU A 30 -1.09 4.15 -16.81
N ASP A 31 -2.07 3.53 -17.48
CA ASP A 31 -2.97 4.24 -18.39
C ASP A 31 -3.88 5.21 -17.63
N GLU A 32 -4.41 4.84 -16.46
CA GLU A 32 -5.15 5.77 -15.60
C GLU A 32 -4.27 6.94 -15.15
N CYS A 33 -3.03 6.68 -14.72
CA CYS A 33 -2.08 7.73 -14.34
C CYS A 33 -1.77 8.71 -15.48
N LYS A 34 -1.79 8.26 -16.74
CA LYS A 34 -1.63 9.17 -17.90
C LYS A 34 -2.82 10.12 -18.08
N ILE A 35 -4.01 9.71 -17.64
CA ILE A 35 -5.26 10.48 -17.77
C ILE A 35 -5.42 11.43 -16.59
N SER A 36 -5.34 10.91 -15.36
CA SER A 36 -5.66 11.67 -14.14
C SER A 36 -4.44 12.21 -13.39
N GLY A 37 -3.23 11.83 -13.81
CA GLY A 37 -2.03 11.98 -13.00
C GLY A 37 -1.99 10.99 -11.83
N ILE A 38 -0.81 10.84 -11.22
CA ILE A 38 -0.59 9.92 -10.10
C ILE A 38 -1.39 10.29 -8.85
N SER A 39 -1.55 11.59 -8.56
CA SER A 39 -2.40 12.05 -7.45
C SER A 39 -3.87 11.75 -7.70
N GLY A 40 -4.38 11.97 -8.92
CA GLY A 40 -5.75 11.62 -9.29
C GLY A 40 -6.02 10.12 -9.15
N PHE A 41 -5.11 9.29 -9.66
CA PHE A 41 -5.15 7.83 -9.51
C PHE A 41 -5.20 7.41 -8.04
N SER A 42 -4.28 7.93 -7.22
CA SER A 42 -4.23 7.62 -5.79
C SER A 42 -5.53 7.96 -5.07
N ASN A 43 -6.12 9.11 -5.42
CA ASN A 43 -7.35 9.57 -4.80
C ASN A 43 -8.56 8.75 -5.26
N ASN A 44 -8.61 8.36 -6.53
CA ASN A 44 -9.63 7.46 -7.07
C ASN A 44 -9.62 6.10 -6.37
N LEU A 45 -8.44 5.51 -6.15
CA LEU A 45 -8.30 4.26 -5.41
C LEU A 45 -8.85 4.36 -3.99
N VAL A 46 -8.41 5.38 -3.24
CA VAL A 46 -8.88 5.59 -1.86
C VAL A 46 -10.38 5.83 -1.82
N ASN A 47 -10.93 6.63 -2.72
CA ASN A 47 -12.37 6.89 -2.76
C ASN A 47 -13.18 5.66 -3.17
N THR A 48 -12.64 4.80 -4.03
CA THR A 48 -13.33 3.60 -4.50
C THR A 48 -13.34 2.51 -3.43
N TYR A 49 -12.21 2.25 -2.78
CA TYR A 49 -12.06 1.09 -1.90
C TYR A 49 -12.12 1.42 -0.40
N PHE A 50 -11.91 2.69 -0.03
CA PHE A 50 -11.79 3.13 1.37
C PHE A 50 -12.65 4.36 1.67
N SER A 51 -13.70 4.62 0.88
CA SER A 51 -14.63 5.74 1.13
C SER A 51 -15.34 5.65 2.48
N TYR A 52 -15.56 4.43 2.98
CA TYR A 52 -16.22 4.18 4.27
C TYR A 52 -15.28 4.24 5.47
N TYR A 53 -13.96 4.29 5.27
CA TYR A 53 -12.99 4.44 6.35
C TYR A 53 -13.00 5.89 6.85
N THR A 54 -13.00 6.04 8.16
CA THR A 54 -12.64 7.30 8.83
C THR A 54 -11.16 7.63 8.58
N ASN A 55 -10.78 8.87 8.87
CA ASN A 55 -9.39 9.31 8.75
C ASN A 55 -8.45 8.50 9.65
N TYR A 56 -8.90 8.12 10.84
CA TYR A 56 -8.12 7.28 11.75
C TYR A 56 -7.98 5.84 11.21
N GLU A 57 -9.09 5.19 10.84
CA GLU A 57 -9.05 3.81 10.34
C GLU A 57 -8.19 3.69 9.08
N LEU A 58 -8.25 4.67 8.17
CA LEU A 58 -7.41 4.69 6.97
C LEU A 58 -5.93 4.83 7.34
N ALA A 59 -5.61 5.74 8.27
CA ALA A 59 -4.25 5.93 8.75
C ALA A 59 -3.68 4.67 9.42
N GLU A 60 -4.48 3.98 10.23
CA GLU A 60 -4.11 2.73 10.89
C GLU A 60 -3.89 1.59 9.88
N LYS A 61 -4.74 1.48 8.86
CA LYS A 61 -4.57 0.51 7.78
C LYS A 61 -3.26 0.73 7.02
N ILE A 62 -2.90 1.98 6.75
CA ILE A 62 -1.66 2.34 6.07
C ILE A 62 -0.45 2.04 6.96
N SER A 63 -0.50 2.47 8.22
CA SER A 63 0.64 2.33 9.14
C SER A 63 0.93 0.87 9.49
N SER A 64 -0.10 0.04 9.66
CA SER A 64 0.05 -1.40 9.89
C SER A 64 0.72 -2.13 8.73
N ASN A 65 0.59 -1.63 7.50
CA ASN A 65 1.23 -2.21 6.32
C ASN A 65 2.69 -1.76 6.10
N LEU A 66 3.21 -0.82 6.91
CA LEU A 66 4.55 -0.24 6.73
C LEU A 66 5.67 -0.92 7.53
N LEU A 67 5.38 -2.02 8.25
CA LEU A 67 6.38 -2.83 8.97
C LEU A 67 7.28 -1.98 9.91
N PHE A 68 6.66 -1.28 10.86
CA PHE A 68 7.42 -0.56 11.88
C PHE A 68 8.10 -1.52 12.86
N PRO A 69 9.30 -1.20 13.36
CA PRO A 69 10.01 -2.07 14.31
C PRO A 69 9.40 -2.07 15.72
N ASN A 70 8.50 -1.13 16.01
CA ASN A 70 7.76 -1.05 17.26
C ASN A 70 6.46 -0.23 17.10
N ASP A 71 5.55 -0.42 18.05
CA ASP A 71 4.23 0.21 18.06
C ASP A 71 4.30 1.74 18.24
N ASP A 72 5.31 2.27 18.94
CA ASP A 72 5.45 3.71 19.15
C ASP A 72 5.65 4.46 17.83
N LEU A 73 6.51 3.95 16.94
CA LEU A 73 6.70 4.53 15.60
C LEU A 73 5.46 4.37 14.72
N GLN A 74 4.77 3.23 14.81
CA GLN A 74 3.50 3.04 14.11
C GLN A 74 2.44 4.04 14.58
N ASN A 75 2.34 4.28 15.89
CA ASN A 75 1.42 5.24 16.49
C ASN A 75 1.73 6.69 16.07
N ILE A 76 3.02 7.05 15.99
CA ILE A 76 3.46 8.35 15.45
C ILE A 76 3.02 8.49 13.98
N CYS A 77 3.23 7.47 13.15
CA CYS A 77 2.82 7.49 11.74
C CYS A 77 1.30 7.60 11.59
N THR A 78 0.55 6.81 12.36
CA THR A 78 -0.92 6.84 12.38
C THR A 78 -1.42 8.24 12.73
N SER A 79 -0.90 8.82 13.82
CA SER A 79 -1.27 10.17 14.27
C SER A 79 -0.93 11.24 13.22
N TYR A 80 0.25 11.13 12.60
CA TYR A 80 0.66 12.03 11.52
C TYR A 80 -0.33 11.97 10.34
N LEU A 81 -0.65 10.77 9.85
CA LEU A 81 -1.55 10.57 8.72
C LEU A 81 -2.98 11.03 9.04
N THR A 82 -3.51 10.71 10.22
CA THR A 82 -4.83 11.18 10.66
C THR A 82 -4.90 12.71 10.61
N ASN A 83 -3.89 13.39 11.18
CA ASN A 83 -3.81 14.85 11.14
C ASN A 83 -3.72 15.39 9.71
N GLN A 84 -2.99 14.73 8.81
CA GLN A 84 -2.94 15.15 7.41
C GLN A 84 -4.29 14.99 6.70
N PHE A 85 -5.02 13.90 6.96
CA PHE A 85 -6.36 13.67 6.40
C PHE A 85 -7.41 14.64 6.96
N ASP A 86 -7.26 15.10 8.20
CA ASP A 86 -8.17 16.11 8.77
C ASP A 86 -8.01 17.48 8.11
N LEU A 87 -6.84 17.75 7.51
CA LEU A 87 -6.54 19.01 6.82
C LEU A 87 -6.92 19.00 5.33
N ARG A 88 -7.19 17.82 4.74
CA ARG A 88 -7.23 17.63 3.29
C ARG A 88 -8.26 16.60 2.86
N THR A 89 -9.00 16.91 1.80
CA THR A 89 -10.00 16.00 1.23
C THR A 89 -9.41 15.02 0.20
N ASP A 90 -8.20 15.27 -0.31
CA ASP A 90 -7.48 14.44 -1.26
C ASP A 90 -6.62 13.38 -0.58
N ARG A 91 -7.28 12.52 0.22
CA ARG A 91 -6.63 11.50 1.06
C ARG A 91 -5.62 10.64 0.30
N GLY A 92 -5.91 10.23 -0.95
CA GLY A 92 -4.94 9.46 -1.74
C GLY A 92 -3.66 10.21 -2.07
N ALA A 93 -3.75 11.50 -2.36
CA ALA A 93 -2.58 12.34 -2.62
C ALA A 93 -1.73 12.51 -1.35
N VAL A 94 -2.39 12.68 -0.19
CA VAL A 94 -1.72 12.72 1.12
C VAL A 94 -0.94 11.42 1.40
N ILE A 95 -1.53 10.25 1.10
CA ILE A 95 -0.84 8.97 1.24
C ILE A 95 0.41 8.95 0.36
N LEU A 96 0.26 9.28 -0.92
CA LEU A 96 1.37 9.26 -1.87
C LEU A 96 2.51 10.20 -1.45
N GLU A 97 2.18 11.42 -1.02
CA GLU A 97 3.16 12.39 -0.50
C GLU A 97 3.89 11.84 0.73
N SER A 98 3.15 11.22 1.65
CA SER A 98 3.71 10.62 2.87
C SER A 98 4.62 9.43 2.57
N LEU A 99 4.25 8.58 1.61
CA LEU A 99 5.08 7.45 1.17
C LEU A 99 6.32 7.90 0.41
N ASN A 100 6.21 8.97 -0.37
CA ASN A 100 7.36 9.60 -1.02
C ASN A 100 8.33 10.17 0.03
N LEU A 101 7.81 10.80 1.09
CA LEU A 101 8.62 11.26 2.22
C LEU A 101 9.30 10.08 2.92
N LEU A 102 8.54 9.06 3.34
CA LEU A 102 9.08 7.86 4.01
C LEU A 102 10.19 7.21 3.18
N SER A 103 9.99 7.06 1.87
CA SER A 103 10.98 6.44 0.98
C SER A 103 12.34 7.14 0.97
N ALA A 104 12.39 8.43 1.32
CA ALA A 104 13.61 9.22 1.38
C ALA A 104 14.30 9.18 2.75
N LEU A 105 13.72 8.51 3.75
CA LEU A 105 14.22 8.47 5.13
C LEU A 105 15.21 7.31 5.40
N GLY A 106 15.81 6.70 4.37
CA GLY A 106 16.73 5.56 4.52
C GLY A 106 18.00 5.83 5.35
N SER A 107 18.29 7.09 5.66
CA SER A 107 19.38 7.52 6.57
C SER A 107 18.88 8.20 7.84
N ASN A 108 17.58 8.20 8.11
CA ASN A 108 16.99 8.84 9.30
C ASN A 108 17.14 7.95 10.54
N SER A 109 17.60 8.50 11.66
CA SER A 109 17.86 7.71 12.87
C SER A 109 16.65 6.98 13.47
N LEU A 110 15.43 7.42 13.18
CA LEU A 110 14.19 6.81 13.69
C LEU A 110 13.52 5.91 12.63
N PHE A 111 13.46 6.38 11.38
CA PHE A 111 12.68 5.73 10.32
C PHE A 111 13.53 4.97 9.29
N TRP A 112 14.86 4.90 9.42
CA TRP A 112 15.72 4.25 8.40
C TRP A 112 15.32 2.79 8.14
N GLU A 113 15.03 2.01 9.18
CA GLU A 113 14.70 0.60 9.05
C GLU A 113 13.39 0.42 8.28
N THR A 114 12.32 1.09 8.72
CA THR A 114 11.02 1.11 8.04
C THR A 114 11.15 1.61 6.59
N ALA A 115 11.89 2.70 6.35
CA ALA A 115 12.09 3.25 5.01
C ALA A 115 12.80 2.24 4.09
N ASN A 116 13.81 1.53 4.59
CA ASN A 116 14.54 0.54 3.82
C ASN A 116 13.69 -0.71 3.53
N LEU A 117 12.94 -1.21 4.53
CA LEU A 117 12.01 -2.33 4.32
C LEU A 117 10.90 -1.96 3.32
N PHE A 118 10.34 -0.77 3.45
CA PHE A 118 9.34 -0.25 2.51
C PHE A 118 9.89 -0.17 1.09
N ASN A 119 11.08 0.41 0.91
CA ASN A 119 11.72 0.52 -0.41
C ASN A 119 12.00 -0.87 -1.01
N ALA A 120 12.49 -1.82 -0.22
CA ALA A 120 12.73 -3.20 -0.66
C ALA A 120 11.42 -3.91 -1.08
N ALA A 121 10.34 -3.74 -0.32
CA ALA A 121 9.03 -4.29 -0.66
C ALA A 121 8.49 -3.70 -1.97
N VAL A 122 8.63 -2.38 -2.16
CA VAL A 122 8.24 -1.69 -3.40
C VAL A 122 9.06 -2.17 -4.59
N GLU A 123 10.37 -2.37 -4.44
CA GLU A 123 11.23 -2.92 -5.50
C GLU A 123 10.82 -4.35 -5.87
N SER A 124 10.61 -5.21 -4.88
CA SER A 124 10.12 -6.57 -5.11
C SER A 124 8.76 -6.58 -5.82
N SER A 125 7.85 -5.69 -5.39
CA SER A 125 6.53 -5.53 -5.98
C SER A 125 6.64 -5.10 -7.44
N LEU A 126 7.50 -4.12 -7.74
CA LEU A 126 7.72 -3.67 -9.12
C LEU A 126 8.34 -4.77 -9.99
N SER A 127 9.36 -5.49 -9.49
CA SER A 127 9.97 -6.61 -10.22
C SER A 127 8.97 -7.70 -10.56
N TYR A 128 8.04 -8.00 -9.65
CA TYR A 128 6.91 -8.90 -9.91
C TYR A 128 5.98 -8.34 -10.99
N SER A 129 5.60 -7.07 -10.85
CA SER A 129 4.58 -6.41 -11.68
C SER A 129 5.00 -6.17 -13.13
N VAL A 130 6.30 -6.05 -13.41
CA VAL A 130 6.79 -5.82 -14.78
C VAL A 130 7.02 -7.11 -15.56
N ASN A 131 6.90 -8.28 -14.92
CA ASN A 131 7.05 -9.56 -15.59
C ASN A 131 5.72 -9.99 -16.26
N PRO A 132 5.66 -10.12 -17.59
CA PRO A 132 4.43 -10.50 -18.30
C PRO A 132 3.90 -11.88 -17.93
N ASP A 133 4.74 -12.79 -17.40
CA ASP A 133 4.29 -14.11 -16.92
C ASP A 133 3.43 -14.01 -15.64
N ASN A 134 3.52 -12.90 -14.91
CA ASN A 134 2.72 -12.60 -13.73
C ASN A 134 1.43 -11.84 -14.10
N SER A 135 0.65 -12.42 -15.01
CA SER A 135 -0.58 -11.82 -15.58
C SER A 135 -1.85 -12.49 -15.06
N THR A 136 -1.90 -12.79 -13.76
CA THR A 136 -3.12 -13.28 -13.11
C THR A 136 -4.24 -12.24 -13.11
N THR A 137 -5.48 -12.67 -12.89
CA THR A 137 -6.64 -11.79 -12.66
C THR A 137 -6.99 -11.67 -11.17
N ASP A 138 -6.11 -12.16 -10.30
CA ASP A 138 -6.42 -12.44 -8.89
C ASP A 138 -6.21 -11.21 -7.99
N PHE A 139 -5.65 -10.10 -8.51
CA PHE A 139 -5.57 -8.82 -7.80
C PHE A 139 -6.88 -8.43 -7.12
N MET A 140 -8.00 -8.56 -7.84
CA MET A 140 -9.32 -8.23 -7.30
C MET A 140 -9.77 -9.20 -6.21
N SER A 141 -9.26 -10.42 -6.19
CA SER A 141 -9.47 -11.38 -5.10
C SER A 141 -8.72 -10.93 -3.86
N CYS A 142 -7.46 -10.50 -4.01
CA CYS A 142 -6.66 -9.92 -2.94
C CYS A 142 -7.28 -8.63 -2.38
N ILE A 143 -7.83 -7.75 -3.24
CA ILE A 143 -8.57 -6.56 -2.79
C ILE A 143 -9.80 -6.95 -1.95
N ARG A 144 -10.62 -7.89 -2.43
CA ARG A 144 -11.83 -8.35 -1.69
C ARG A 144 -11.47 -8.94 -0.32
N HIS A 145 -10.37 -9.68 -0.24
CA HIS A 145 -9.86 -10.24 1.01
C HIS A 145 -9.34 -9.14 1.96
N SER A 146 -8.65 -8.12 1.44
CA SER A 146 -8.18 -6.97 2.24
C SER A 146 -9.31 -6.16 2.89
N GLN A 147 -10.50 -6.14 2.29
CA GLN A 147 -11.72 -5.50 2.84
C GLN A 147 -12.42 -6.37 3.89
N SER A 148 -12.18 -7.68 3.86
CA SER A 148 -12.87 -8.67 4.71
C SER A 148 -12.08 -9.02 5.98
N GLY A 149 -10.86 -8.50 6.15
CA GLY A 149 -9.98 -8.82 7.27
C GLY A 149 -9.34 -10.22 7.19
N ILE A 150 -9.49 -10.93 6.06
CA ILE A 150 -8.93 -12.26 5.84
C ILE A 150 -7.69 -12.09 4.95
N TYR A 151 -6.49 -12.35 5.48
CA TYR A 151 -5.25 -12.30 4.69
C TYR A 151 -4.93 -13.70 4.15
N GLU A 152 -5.33 -13.99 2.91
CA GLU A 152 -4.80 -15.15 2.19
C GLU A 152 -3.61 -14.72 1.34
N TYR A 153 -2.40 -15.04 1.79
CA TYR A 153 -1.19 -14.89 0.98
C TYR A 153 -1.12 -16.05 -0.04
N ARG A 154 -1.19 -15.75 -1.34
CA ARG A 154 -0.78 -16.69 -2.39
C ARG A 154 0.54 -16.24 -2.99
N TYR A 155 1.63 -16.79 -2.47
CA TYR A 155 2.95 -16.70 -3.10
C TYR A 155 3.31 -18.05 -3.69
N GLY A 156 3.23 -18.15 -5.03
CA GLY A 156 3.83 -19.24 -5.80
C GLY A 156 3.19 -20.62 -5.62
N LYS A 157 3.31 -21.47 -6.64
CA LYS A 157 2.85 -22.86 -6.60
C LYS A 157 3.53 -23.61 -5.44
N ASP A 158 2.70 -24.38 -4.72
CA ASP A 158 3.08 -25.44 -3.77
C ASP A 158 3.57 -25.00 -2.37
N VAL A 159 2.72 -24.41 -1.52
CA VAL A 159 2.90 -24.46 -0.05
C VAL A 159 1.54 -24.51 0.68
N GLU A 160 1.47 -25.34 1.72
CA GLU A 160 0.28 -25.72 2.50
C GLU A 160 -0.56 -24.55 3.06
N LEU A 161 -1.88 -24.75 3.02
CA LEU A 161 -2.92 -23.86 3.56
C LEU A 161 -2.83 -23.78 5.09
N GLY A 162 -2.23 -22.71 5.60
CA GLY A 162 -2.36 -22.30 7.00
C GLY A 162 -3.33 -21.14 7.13
N THR A 163 -4.61 -21.42 7.35
CA THR A 163 -5.60 -20.40 7.74
C THR A 163 -5.28 -19.91 9.16
N VAL A 164 -4.82 -18.66 9.30
CA VAL A 164 -4.83 -17.99 10.60
C VAL A 164 -6.18 -17.29 10.73
N LEU A 165 -7.14 -17.96 11.38
CA LEU A 165 -8.37 -17.33 11.83
C LEU A 165 -8.02 -16.39 12.98
N TYR A 166 -8.11 -15.08 12.74
CA TYR A 166 -8.13 -14.12 13.85
C TYR A 166 -9.51 -14.21 14.51
N ASP A 167 -9.56 -14.70 15.75
CA ASP A 167 -10.74 -14.69 16.59
C ASP A 167 -10.83 -13.31 17.28
N PRO A 168 -11.83 -12.45 16.99
CA PRO A 168 -11.93 -11.13 17.58
C PRO A 168 -12.48 -11.14 19.03
N ALA A 169 -12.33 -12.23 19.77
CA ALA A 169 -12.84 -12.36 21.13
C ALA A 169 -11.82 -12.94 22.13
N ILE A 170 -10.66 -12.28 22.32
CA ILE A 170 -9.87 -12.35 23.57
C ILE A 170 -9.26 -10.98 23.88
#